data_AF-A0A7S8F3R9-F1
#
_entry.id   AF-A0A7S8F3R9-F1
#
_cell.length_a   1.000
_cell.length_b   1.000
_cell.length_c   1.000
_cell.angle_alpha   90.00
_cell.angle_beta   90.00
_cell.angle_gamma   90.00
#
_symmetry.space_group_name_H-M   'P 1'
#
loop_
_entity.id
_entity.type
_entity.pdbx_description
1 polymer ?
#
loop_
_entity_poly.entity_id
_entity_poly.type
_entity_poly.pdbx_seq_one_letter_code
_entity_poly.pdbx_strand_id
1 'polypeptide(L)' 'MGYVKLAIQGESHLGIVNTDQITYITQGIYGASIHFSSGEYLVCDGDLDEVAEKLFGTAERVSEYVLAKPPTP' A
#
# COMPACT_ATOMS: atom_id res chain seq x y z
N MET A 1 -5.71 4.57 -15.00
CA MET A 1 -4.50 5.18 -14.44
C MET A 1 -4.88 5.96 -13.19
N GLY A 2 -4.76 5.31 -12.03
CA GLY A 2 -5.11 5.89 -10.73
C GLY A 2 -3.86 6.32 -9.97
N TYR A 3 -3.78 7.59 -9.59
CA TYR A 3 -2.73 8.09 -8.70
C TYR A 3 -3.36 8.53 -7.38
N VAL A 4 -2.82 8.06 -6.27
CA VAL A 4 -3.32 8.36 -4.92
C VAL A 4 -2.22 9.05 -4.13
N LYS A 5 -2.59 10.07 -3.35
CA LYS A 5 -1.66 10.73 -2.42
C LYS A 5 -1.75 10.07 -1.06
N LEU A 6 -0.60 9.64 -0.54
CA LEU A 6 -0.50 8.98 0.76
C LEU A 6 0.56 9.65 1.63
N ALA A 7 0.32 9.67 2.93
CA ALA A 7 1.35 10.04 3.88
C ALA A 7 2.38 8.90 3.94
N ILE A 8 3.65 9.23 3.70
CA ILE A 8 4.76 8.28 3.80
C ILE A 8 5.42 8.46 5.16
N GLN A 9 5.68 7.36 5.84
CA GLN A 9 6.32 7.37 7.15
C GLN A 9 7.71 8.00 7.04
N GLY A 10 8.00 8.98 7.90
CA GLY A 10 9.29 9.67 7.95
C GLY A 10 9.45 10.80 6.94
N GLU A 11 8.46 11.05 6.09
CA GLU A 11 8.46 12.18 5.16
C GLU A 11 7.48 13.28 5.58
N SER A 12 7.87 14.55 5.41
CA SER A 12 7.00 15.69 5.70
C SER A 12 5.99 15.99 4.58
N HIS A 13 6.03 15.24 3.48
CA HIS A 13 5.19 15.45 2.30
C HIS A 13 4.42 14.19 1.91
N LEU A 14 3.32 14.38 1.18
CA LEU A 14 2.53 13.26 0.65
C LEU A 14 3.23 12.66 -0.56
N GLY A 15 3.44 11.35 -0.55
CA GLY A 15 3.88 10.59 -1.71
C GLY A 15 2.75 10.37 -2.70
N ILE A 16 3.09 10.35 -3.99
CA ILE A 16 2.16 10.01 -5.06
C ILE A 16 2.40 8.56 -5.46
N VAL A 17 1.39 7.71 -5.26
CA VAL A 17 1.45 6.29 -5.56
C VAL A 17 0.61 5.99 -6.80
N ASN A 18 1.22 5.32 -7.78
CA ASN A 18 0.50 4.76 -8.91
C ASN A 18 -0.11 3.40 -8.53
N THR A 19 -1.42 3.31 -8.45
CA THR A 19 -2.11 2.08 -8.02
C THR A 19 -1.94 0.93 -9.00
N ASP A 20 -1.70 1.22 -10.29
CA ASP A 20 -1.49 0.22 -11.33
C ASP A 20 -0.12 -0.50 -11.19
N GLN A 21 0.80 0.03 -10.37
CA GLN A 21 2.13 -0.56 -10.13
C GLN A 21 2.22 -1.30 -8.79
N ILE A 22 1.17 -1.26 -7.98
CA ILE A 22 1.12 -1.95 -6.70
C ILE A 22 0.97 -3.44 -6.96
N THR A 23 1.86 -4.23 -6.38
CA THR A 23 1.76 -5.70 -6.41
C THR A 23 0.94 -6.18 -5.22
N TYR A 24 1.24 -5.70 -4.02
CA TYR A 24 0.49 -5.99 -2.81
C TYR A 24 0.74 -4.94 -1.73
N ILE A 25 -0.13 -4.95 -0.72
CA ILE A 25 0.04 -4.16 0.51
C ILE A 25 0.06 -5.10 1.72
N THR A 26 0.83 -4.77 2.75
CA THR A 26 0.94 -5.60 3.96
C THR A 26 1.23 -4.77 5.20
N GLN A 27 0.77 -5.22 6.37
CA GLN A 27 1.07 -4.58 7.65
C GLN A 27 2.47 -4.99 8.12
N GLY A 28 3.37 -4.01 8.26
CA GLY A 28 4.68 -4.17 8.88
C GLY A 28 4.71 -3.68 10.32
N ILE A 29 5.87 -3.83 10.98
CA ILE A 29 6.10 -3.35 12.35
C ILE A 29 6.09 -1.82 12.48
N TYR A 30 6.23 -1.11 11.35
CA TYR A 30 6.31 0.34 11.27
C TYR A 30 5.06 1.00 10.67
N GLY A 31 4.06 0.20 10.27
CA GLY A 31 2.85 0.64 9.58
C GLY A 31 2.57 -0.17 8.32
N ALA A 32 1.56 0.23 7.56
CA ALA A 32 1.25 -0.39 6.28
C ALA A 32 2.38 -0.15 5.26
N SER A 33 2.72 -1.18 4.48
CA SER A 33 3.74 -1.11 3.44
C SER A 33 3.17 -1.49 2.07
N ILE A 34 3.52 -0.71 1.06
CA ILE A 34 3.11 -0.88 -0.34
C ILE A 34 4.30 -1.43 -1.10
N HIS A 35 4.14 -2.59 -1.74
CA HIS A 35 5.20 -3.25 -2.50
C HIS A 35 4.92 -3.13 -3.99
N PHE A 36 5.91 -2.66 -4.73
CA PHE A 36 5.82 -2.43 -6.17
C PHE A 36 6.47 -3.57 -6.96
N SER A 37 6.08 -3.71 -8.21
CA SER A 37 6.66 -4.72 -9.12
C SER A 37 8.15 -4.49 -9.41
N SER A 38 8.66 -3.28 -9.15
CA SER A 38 10.10 -2.95 -9.22
C SER A 38 10.92 -3.59 -8.08
N GLY A 39 10.27 -4.11 -7.03
CA GLY A 39 10.92 -4.57 -5.79
C GLY A 39 11.13 -3.47 -4.75
N GLU A 40 10.79 -2.22 -5.07
CA GLU A 40 10.73 -1.13 -4.11
C GLU A 40 9.49 -1.25 -3.22
N TYR A 41 9.57 -0.66 -2.02
CA TYR A 41 8.42 -0.54 -1.14
C TYR A 41 8.38 0.83 -0.46
N LEU A 42 7.17 1.25 -0.12
CA LEU A 42 6.91 2.45 0.67
C LEU A 42 6.25 2.06 1.97
N VAL A 43 6.66 2.68 3.08
CA VAL A 43 5.95 2.56 4.34
C VAL A 43 5.06 3.78 4.50
N CYS A 44 3.78 3.55 4.73
CA CYS A 44 2.78 4.58 4.85
C CYS A 44 2.48 4.86 6.32
N ASP A 45 2.09 6.10 6.58
CA ASP A 45 1.50 6.50 7.84
C ASP A 45 0.05 5.99 7.89
N GLY A 46 -0.27 5.16 8.89
CA GLY A 46 -1.56 4.50 9.06
C GLY A 46 -1.50 2.98 8.94
N ASP A 47 -2.59 2.34 9.35
CA ASP A 47 -2.74 0.89 9.31
C ASP A 47 -3.21 0.39 7.94
N LEU A 48 -3.07 -0.91 7.70
CA LEU A 48 -3.34 -1.56 6.42
C LEU A 48 -4.72 -1.24 5.87
N ASP A 49 -5.75 -1.26 6.72
CA ASP A 49 -7.14 -0.99 6.32
C ASP A 49 -7.32 0.47 5.85
N GLU A 50 -6.72 1.43 6.55
CA GLU A 50 -6.80 2.85 6.20
C GLU A 50 -6.08 3.14 4.88
N VAL A 51 -4.92 2.52 4.67
CA VAL A 51 -4.14 2.67 3.44
C VAL A 51 -4.85 1.96 2.27
N ALA A 52 -5.41 0.79 2.50
CA ALA A 52 -6.17 0.06 1.50
C ALA A 52 -7.41 0.82 1.05
N GLU A 53 -8.16 1.42 1.98
CA GLU A 53 -9.32 2.24 1.67
C GLU A 53 -8.94 3.47 0.82
N LYS A 54 -7.84 4.14 1.15
CA LYS A 54 -7.33 5.28 0.36
C LYS A 54 -6.90 4.87 -1.05
N LEU A 55 -6.29 3.70 -1.20
CA LEU A 55 -5.77 3.21 -2.48
C LEU A 55 -6.86 2.68 -3.40
N PHE A 56 -7.81 1.93 -2.86
CA PHE A 56 -8.75 1.11 -3.64
C PHE A 56 -10.22 1.48 -3.44
N GLY A 57 -10.54 2.39 -2.51
CA GLY A 57 -11.91 2.74 -2.13
C GLY A 57 -12.52 1.71 -1.17
N THR A 58 -13.85 1.68 -1.11
CA THR A 58 -14.61 0.80 -0.21
C THR A 58 -14.28 -0.69 -0.40
N ALA A 59 -14.32 -1.42 0.72
CA ALA A 59 -13.74 -2.73 1.02
C ALA A 59 -13.86 -3.87 -0.03
N GLU A 60 -14.70 -3.77 -1.05
CA GLU A 60 -14.93 -4.84 -2.03
C GLU A 60 -13.67 -5.17 -2.85
N ARG A 61 -12.82 -4.16 -3.13
CA ARG A 61 -11.55 -4.34 -3.86
C ARG A 61 -10.33 -4.55 -2.96
N VAL A 62 -10.46 -4.27 -1.66
CA VAL A 62 -9.36 -4.36 -0.69
C VAL A 62 -8.88 -5.81 -0.55
N SER A 63 -9.81 -6.77 -0.60
CA SER A 63 -9.51 -8.20 -0.46
C SER A 63 -8.59 -8.77 -1.56
N GLU A 64 -8.53 -8.15 -2.75
CA GLU A 64 -7.67 -8.59 -3.86
C GLU A 64 -6.19 -8.19 -3.67
N TYR A 65 -5.93 -7.07 -2.97
CA TYR A 65 -4.57 -6.51 -2.82
C TYR A 65 -3.95 -6.74 -1.43
N VAL A 66 -4.77 -7.09 -0.43
CA VAL A 66 -4.35 -7.32 0.97
C VAL A 66 -3.73 -8.70 1.20
N LEU A 67 -3.89 -9.64 0.26
CA LEU A 67 -3.44 -11.03 0.43
C LEU A 67 -2.63 -11.56 -0.76
N ALA A 68 -1.51 -10.90 -1.07
CA ALA A 68 -0.38 -11.70 -1.53
C ALA A 68 0.18 -12.44 -0.31
N LYS A 69 -0.15 -13.73 -0.21
CA LYS A 69 0.50 -14.66 0.73
C LYS A 69 2.02 -14.40 0.70
N PRO A 70 2.73 -14.38 1.86
CA PRO A 70 4.18 -14.40 1.83
C PRO A 70 4.64 -15.57 0.95
N PRO A 71 5.66 -15.40 0.10
CA PRO A 71 6.21 -16.52 -0.67
C PRO A 71 6.54 -17.63 0.32
N THR A 72 5.92 -18.79 0.12
CA THR A 72 6.21 -19.96 0.94
C THR A 72 7.67 -20.35 0.64
N PRO A 73 8.54 -20.54 1.65
CA PRO A 73 9.95 -20.83 1.45
C PRO A 73 10.19 -22.13 0.66
#